data_AF-A0AAU9M1C9-F1
#
_entry.id   AF-A0AAU9M1C9-F1
#
_cell.length_a   1.000
_cell.length_b   1.000
_cell.length_c   1.000
_cell.angle_alpha   90.00
_cell.angle_beta   90.00
_cell.angle_gamma   90.00
#
_symmetry.space_group_name_H-M   'P 1'
#
loop_
_entity.id
_entity.type
_entity.pdbx_description
1 polymer ?
#
loop_
_entity_poly.entity_id
_entity_poly.type
_entity_poly.pdbx_seq_one_letter_code
_entity_poly.pdbx_strand_id
1 'polypeptide(L)'
;MTIMGCCVLSRDTSDRFSDRCFNIFPCLSDPVRRSTLCMKLALVMLHVIFVGFLFILDEDLIEKSKQQPWYTSMYMLLVVVTLVQYFFTSGSSPGYVLDAMREYAKTEASLRASEISKQPASSKNGSVVVTIDNNQFGENLLGNNPMNWTKMVMEMYPPGTSVRTYTCSYCSVVQPPRAKHCHDCDRCVLQFDHHCVWLGTCIGQGNHCRFWWYILEETALSIWTGVLYIKYLQTHIEKAWLVDVIMIILLSILSIALIFLLLLLLFHSYLVVTNQTTYELVRRRRIPYMRALPERVYPFSKGACRNLYNFCCARTSLYAMEQLPNALELEQKSVPYTCFDVMKCRCC
;
A
#
# COMPACT_ATOMS: atom_id res chain seq x y z
N MET A 1 -61.59 -13.17 -5.03
CA MET A 1 -60.99 -12.95 -6.37
C MET A 1 -60.00 -11.81 -6.23
N THR A 2 -58.74 -12.11 -6.48
CA THR A 2 -57.57 -11.52 -5.83
C THR A 2 -57.11 -10.25 -6.54
N ILE A 3 -57.08 -9.11 -5.83
CA ILE A 3 -56.32 -7.92 -6.23
C ILE A 3 -54.86 -8.19 -5.88
N MET A 4 -54.16 -8.93 -6.73
CA MET A 4 -52.74 -9.26 -6.53
C MET A 4 -52.00 -9.33 -7.87
N GLY A 5 -52.22 -8.34 -8.73
CA GLY A 5 -51.63 -8.27 -10.08
C GLY A 5 -50.68 -7.10 -10.33
N CYS A 6 -50.82 -5.96 -9.65
CA CYS A 6 -50.05 -4.76 -10.01
C CYS A 6 -48.72 -4.57 -9.26
N CYS A 7 -48.56 -5.12 -8.04
CA CYS A 7 -47.34 -4.90 -7.25
C CYS A 7 -46.15 -5.80 -7.65
N VAL A 8 -46.39 -6.89 -8.39
CA VAL A 8 -45.33 -7.82 -8.81
C VAL A 8 -44.58 -7.29 -10.04
N LEU A 9 -45.28 -6.62 -10.96
CA LEU A 9 -44.68 -6.11 -12.21
C LEU A 9 -43.77 -4.89 -11.99
N SER A 10 -44.05 -4.06 -10.99
CA SER A 10 -43.24 -2.87 -10.65
C SER A 10 -41.92 -3.21 -9.95
N ARG A 11 -41.89 -4.33 -9.21
CA ARG A 11 -40.67 -4.84 -8.57
C ARG A 11 -39.68 -5.40 -9.61
N ASP A 12 -40.19 -6.13 -10.60
CA ASP A 12 -39.38 -6.78 -11.63
C ASP A 12 -38.73 -5.77 -12.61
N THR A 13 -39.38 -4.62 -12.85
CA THR A 13 -38.78 -3.52 -13.63
C THR A 13 -37.77 -2.70 -12.82
N SER A 14 -38.03 -2.45 -11.53
CA SER A 14 -37.08 -1.80 -10.62
C SER A 14 -35.83 -2.66 -10.38
N ASP A 15 -35.99 -3.97 -10.23
CA ASP A 15 -34.87 -4.91 -10.05
C ASP A 15 -34.05 -5.05 -11.35
N ARG A 16 -34.67 -5.08 -12.54
CA ARG A 16 -33.93 -5.01 -13.81
C ARG A 16 -33.21 -3.70 -14.05
N PHE A 17 -33.77 -2.58 -13.60
CA PHE A 17 -33.11 -1.27 -13.73
C PHE A 17 -31.96 -1.13 -12.73
N SER A 18 -32.16 -1.64 -11.51
CA SER A 18 -31.13 -1.79 -10.48
C SER A 18 -29.99 -2.68 -10.98
N ASP A 19 -30.28 -3.87 -11.52
CA ASP A 19 -29.30 -4.78 -12.11
C ASP A 19 -28.59 -4.18 -13.33
N ARG A 20 -29.28 -3.38 -14.16
CA ARG A 20 -28.63 -2.62 -15.24
C ARG A 20 -27.70 -1.53 -14.70
N CYS A 21 -28.11 -0.77 -13.69
CA CYS A 21 -27.27 0.23 -13.03
C CYS A 21 -26.05 -0.41 -12.34
N PHE A 22 -26.21 -1.56 -11.68
CA PHE A 22 -25.12 -2.32 -11.06
C PHE A 22 -24.18 -3.00 -12.08
N ASN A 23 -24.67 -3.29 -13.29
CA ASN A 23 -23.83 -3.75 -14.39
C ASN A 23 -23.09 -2.61 -15.10
N ILE A 24 -23.63 -1.38 -15.07
CA ILE A 24 -22.99 -0.18 -15.63
C ILE A 24 -21.97 0.41 -14.64
N PHE A 25 -22.26 0.38 -13.34
CA PHE A 25 -21.37 0.81 -12.26
C PHE A 25 -21.21 -0.33 -11.24
N PRO A 26 -20.27 -1.27 -11.48
CA PRO A 26 -20.00 -2.33 -10.53
C PRO A 26 -19.60 -1.72 -9.18
N CYS A 27 -20.17 -2.26 -8.11
CA CYS A 27 -19.85 -1.85 -6.76
C CYS A 27 -18.32 -1.95 -6.54
N LEU A 28 -17.65 -0.82 -6.28
CA LEU A 28 -16.19 -0.77 -6.13
C LEU A 28 -15.65 -1.66 -4.99
N SER A 29 -16.53 -2.06 -4.07
CA SER A 29 -16.24 -2.97 -2.97
C SER A 29 -16.41 -4.46 -3.30
N ASP A 30 -16.90 -4.84 -4.48
CA ASP A 30 -16.96 -6.25 -4.91
C ASP A 30 -15.66 -6.65 -5.62
N PRO A 31 -14.79 -7.47 -5.00
CA PRO A 31 -13.53 -7.89 -5.60
C PRO A 31 -13.71 -8.75 -6.86
N VAL A 32 -14.84 -9.45 -7.01
CA VAL A 32 -15.08 -10.38 -8.13
C VAL A 32 -15.44 -9.63 -9.40
N ARG A 33 -16.15 -8.50 -9.29
CA ARG A 33 -16.62 -7.69 -10.43
C ARG A 33 -15.70 -6.50 -10.76
N ARG A 34 -14.77 -6.14 -9.87
CA ARG A 34 -13.91 -4.96 -10.05
C ARG A 34 -12.78 -5.24 -11.06
N SER A 35 -12.89 -4.68 -12.26
CA SER A 35 -11.78 -4.62 -13.22
C SER A 35 -10.74 -3.58 -12.79
N THR A 36 -9.53 -4.04 -12.49
CA THR A 36 -8.39 -3.15 -12.16
C THR A 36 -8.02 -2.23 -13.32
N LEU A 37 -8.18 -2.69 -14.56
CA LEU A 37 -7.95 -1.88 -15.75
C LEU A 37 -8.96 -0.75 -15.87
N CYS A 38 -10.25 -1.03 -15.63
CA CYS A 38 -11.30 -0.01 -15.67
C CYS A 38 -11.03 1.10 -14.65
N MET A 39 -10.63 0.73 -13.42
CA MET A 39 -10.27 1.70 -12.38
C MET A 39 -9.09 2.59 -12.78
N LYS A 40 -8.04 1.98 -13.37
CA LYS A 40 -6.87 2.72 -13.86
C LYS A 40 -7.26 3.71 -14.95
N LEU A 41 -8.07 3.28 -15.91
CA LEU A 41 -8.57 4.14 -16.98
C LEU A 41 -9.43 5.27 -16.43
N ALA A 42 -10.33 4.99 -15.50
CA ALA A 42 -11.16 6.01 -14.86
C ALA A 42 -10.33 7.07 -14.13
N LEU A 43 -9.28 6.68 -13.42
CA LEU A 43 -8.39 7.61 -12.73
C LEU A 43 -7.59 8.48 -13.70
N VAL A 44 -7.04 7.89 -14.78
CA VAL A 44 -6.35 8.66 -15.82
C VAL A 44 -7.31 9.64 -16.49
N MET A 45 -8.52 9.20 -16.83
CA MET A 45 -9.54 10.08 -17.42
C MET A 45 -9.93 11.22 -16.47
N LEU A 46 -10.03 10.96 -15.17
CA LEU A 46 -10.28 11.99 -14.17
C LEU A 46 -9.21 13.08 -14.20
N HIS A 47 -7.93 12.70 -14.25
CA HIS A 47 -6.81 13.64 -14.36
C HIS A 47 -6.86 14.43 -15.66
N VAL A 48 -7.10 13.75 -16.79
CA VAL A 48 -7.22 14.39 -18.11
C VAL A 48 -8.38 15.38 -18.15
N ILE A 49 -9.50 15.08 -17.49
CA ILE A 49 -10.63 16.00 -17.36
C ILE A 49 -10.20 17.24 -16.55
N PHE A 50 -9.69 17.05 -15.33
CA PHE A 50 -9.33 18.20 -14.47
C PHE A 50 -8.24 19.09 -15.07
N VAL A 51 -7.24 18.50 -15.72
CA VAL A 51 -6.15 19.23 -16.38
C VAL A 51 -6.59 19.80 -17.72
N GLY A 52 -7.28 18.99 -18.54
CA GLY A 52 -7.68 19.36 -19.89
C GLY A 52 -8.68 20.50 -19.91
N PHE A 53 -9.64 20.53 -18.98
CA PHE A 53 -10.58 21.65 -18.89
C PHE A 53 -9.87 22.99 -18.61
N LEU A 54 -8.79 23.01 -17.84
CA LEU A 54 -7.98 24.22 -17.64
C LEU A 54 -7.36 24.70 -18.95
N PHE A 55 -6.66 23.82 -19.69
CA PHE A 55 -5.95 24.23 -20.91
C PHE A 55 -6.85 24.44 -22.14
N ILE A 56 -8.06 23.90 -22.16
CA ILE A 56 -9.01 24.11 -23.26
C ILE A 56 -9.77 25.43 -23.09
N LEU A 57 -10.11 25.80 -21.85
CA LEU A 57 -11.00 26.93 -21.58
C LEU A 57 -10.28 28.21 -21.14
N ASP A 58 -9.08 28.10 -20.56
CA ASP A 58 -8.32 29.24 -20.05
C ASP A 58 -7.32 29.75 -21.10
N GLU A 59 -7.78 30.61 -22.01
CA GLU A 59 -6.91 31.27 -23.00
C GLU A 59 -5.81 32.10 -22.33
N ASP A 60 -6.09 32.71 -21.18
CA ASP A 60 -5.10 33.46 -20.40
C ASP A 60 -4.00 32.54 -19.84
N LEU A 61 -4.33 31.31 -19.45
CA LEU A 61 -3.35 30.29 -19.04
C LEU A 61 -2.51 29.85 -20.24
N ILE A 62 -3.09 29.73 -21.43
CA ILE A 62 -2.33 29.44 -22.66
C ILE A 62 -1.35 30.58 -22.94
N GLU A 63 -1.79 31.84 -22.84
CA GLU A 63 -0.89 32.98 -23.04
C GLU A 63 0.21 33.04 -21.97
N LYS A 64 -0.15 32.87 -20.69
CA LYS A 64 0.81 32.78 -19.58
C LYS A 64 1.77 31.61 -19.73
N SER A 65 1.35 30.48 -20.33
CA SER A 65 2.23 29.36 -20.60
C SER A 65 3.30 29.71 -21.63
N LYS A 66 3.02 30.63 -22.57
CA LYS A 66 4.01 31.16 -23.51
C LYS A 66 4.96 32.15 -22.83
N GLN A 67 4.45 32.98 -21.93
CA GLN A 67 5.24 33.98 -21.21
C GLN A 67 6.12 33.37 -20.10
N GLN A 68 5.60 32.35 -19.40
CA GLN A 68 6.25 31.67 -18.27
C GLN A 68 6.24 30.15 -18.48
N PRO A 69 6.97 29.63 -19.49
CA PRO A 69 6.92 28.23 -19.86
C PRO A 69 7.38 27.30 -18.74
N TRP A 70 8.27 27.77 -17.86
CA TRP A 70 8.77 26.97 -16.73
C TRP A 70 7.64 26.59 -15.75
N TYR A 71 6.70 27.49 -15.48
CA TYR A 71 5.63 27.24 -14.50
C TYR A 71 4.67 26.16 -14.99
N THR A 72 4.22 26.28 -16.24
CA THR A 72 3.37 25.28 -16.90
C THR A 72 4.12 23.96 -17.08
N SER A 73 5.41 24.00 -17.42
CA SER A 73 6.23 22.78 -17.54
C SER A 73 6.38 22.04 -16.23
N MET A 74 6.56 22.75 -15.10
CA MET A 74 6.61 22.14 -13.77
C MET A 74 5.28 21.53 -13.36
N TYR A 75 4.16 22.20 -13.65
CA TYR A 75 2.83 21.64 -13.41
C TYR A 75 2.59 20.35 -14.24
N MET A 76 2.91 20.39 -15.54
CA MET A 76 2.76 19.20 -16.40
C MET A 76 3.73 18.08 -16.01
N LEU A 77 4.94 18.40 -15.56
CA LEU A 77 5.87 17.44 -15.00
C LEU A 77 5.27 16.77 -13.75
N LEU A 78 4.67 17.54 -12.85
CA LEU A 78 4.00 17.01 -11.67
C LEU A 78 2.86 16.06 -12.07
N VAL A 79 2.01 16.43 -13.04
CA VAL A 79 0.96 15.53 -13.59
C VAL A 79 1.56 14.20 -14.07
N VAL A 80 2.64 14.26 -14.86
CA VAL A 80 3.29 13.05 -15.38
C VAL A 80 3.92 12.22 -14.26
N VAL A 81 4.62 12.86 -13.33
CA VAL A 81 5.24 12.18 -12.18
C VAL A 81 4.18 11.47 -11.33
N THR A 82 3.08 12.16 -11.00
CA THR A 82 1.97 11.57 -10.23
C THR A 82 1.36 10.37 -10.93
N LEU A 83 1.13 10.44 -12.25
CA LEU A 83 0.60 9.32 -13.04
C LEU A 83 1.59 8.14 -13.09
N VAL A 84 2.87 8.42 -13.31
CA VAL A 84 3.93 7.39 -13.28
C VAL A 84 3.97 6.72 -11.91
N GLN A 85 3.93 7.52 -10.83
CA GLN A 85 3.93 7.03 -9.47
C GLN A 85 2.68 6.19 -9.15
N TYR A 86 1.51 6.56 -9.67
CA TYR A 86 0.29 5.75 -9.58
C TYR A 86 0.48 4.36 -10.19
N PHE A 87 0.93 4.29 -11.45
CA PHE A 87 1.13 3.01 -12.14
C PHE A 87 2.24 2.19 -11.50
N PHE A 88 3.33 2.83 -11.08
CA PHE A 88 4.43 2.17 -10.41
C PHE A 88 4.01 1.59 -9.06
N THR A 89 3.26 2.35 -8.26
CA THR A 89 2.72 1.88 -6.97
C THR A 89 1.72 0.75 -7.17
N SER A 90 0.76 0.91 -8.09
CA SER A 90 -0.25 -0.11 -8.41
C SER A 90 0.34 -1.41 -8.93
N GLY A 91 1.40 -1.34 -9.74
CA GLY A 91 2.09 -2.51 -10.29
C GLY A 91 3.14 -3.12 -9.35
N SER A 92 3.52 -2.42 -8.28
CA SER A 92 4.54 -2.93 -7.36
C SER A 92 4.02 -4.04 -6.45
N SER A 93 4.90 -5.00 -6.15
CA SER A 93 4.58 -6.06 -5.19
C SER A 93 4.48 -5.47 -3.77
N PRO A 94 3.41 -5.77 -3.01
CA PRO A 94 3.29 -5.36 -1.62
C PRO A 94 4.24 -6.13 -0.68
N GLY A 95 4.95 -7.15 -1.19
CA GLY A 95 5.78 -8.05 -0.40
C GLY A 95 4.97 -9.23 0.13
N TYR A 96 4.71 -10.24 -0.71
CA TYR A 96 3.98 -11.44 -0.28
C TYR A 96 4.86 -12.37 0.55
N VAL A 97 4.26 -13.02 1.55
CA VAL A 97 4.95 -13.99 2.42
C VAL A 97 5.54 -15.15 1.62
N LEU A 98 4.82 -15.65 0.61
CA LEU A 98 5.32 -16.74 -0.25
C LEU A 98 6.58 -16.35 -1.03
N ASP A 99 6.69 -15.09 -1.45
CA ASP A 99 7.89 -14.62 -2.15
C ASP A 99 9.07 -14.51 -1.17
N ALA A 100 8.81 -14.06 0.06
CA ALA A 100 9.80 -14.03 1.14
C ALA A 100 10.30 -15.44 1.50
N MET A 101 9.40 -16.42 1.57
CA MET A 101 9.74 -17.83 1.77
C MET A 101 10.65 -18.35 0.68
N ARG A 102 10.33 -18.06 -0.58
CA ARG A 102 11.14 -18.48 -1.73
C ARG A 102 12.52 -17.86 -1.69
N GLU A 103 12.63 -16.58 -1.33
CA GLU A 103 13.91 -15.88 -1.23
C GLU A 103 14.77 -16.39 -0.06
N TYR A 104 14.14 -16.66 1.08
CA TYR A 104 14.77 -17.32 2.22
C TYR A 104 15.35 -18.69 1.84
N ALA A 105 14.55 -19.53 1.17
CA ALA A 105 14.97 -20.85 0.71
C ALA A 105 16.18 -20.80 -0.25
N LYS A 106 16.19 -19.84 -1.20
CA LYS A 106 17.33 -19.63 -2.08
C LYS A 106 18.59 -19.22 -1.32
N THR A 107 18.44 -18.31 -0.36
CA THR A 107 19.55 -17.84 0.48
C THR A 107 20.13 -18.99 1.29
N GLU A 108 19.28 -19.81 1.90
CA GLU A 108 19.70 -21.00 2.65
C GLU A 108 20.42 -22.02 1.75
N ALA A 109 19.87 -22.30 0.56
CA ALA A 109 20.51 -23.19 -0.41
C ALA A 109 21.89 -22.69 -0.86
N SER A 110 22.02 -21.38 -1.09
CA SER A 110 23.29 -20.74 -1.45
C SER A 110 24.34 -20.85 -0.33
N LEU A 111 23.94 -20.62 0.92
CA LEU A 111 24.81 -20.77 2.08
C LEU A 111 25.29 -22.22 2.23
N ARG A 112 24.38 -23.20 2.14
CA ARG A 112 24.74 -24.63 2.20
C ARG A 112 25.69 -25.03 1.07
N ALA A 113 25.46 -24.54 -0.15
CA ALA A 113 26.36 -24.79 -1.29
C ALA A 113 27.76 -24.18 -1.05
N SER A 114 27.84 -22.98 -0.45
CA SER A 114 29.11 -22.35 -0.07
C SER A 114 29.85 -23.15 1.00
N GLU A 115 29.14 -23.69 2.00
CA GLU A 115 29.73 -24.53 3.05
C GLU A 115 30.28 -25.84 2.49
N ILE A 116 29.54 -26.50 1.59
CA ILE A 116 29.98 -27.72 0.90
C ILE A 116 31.22 -27.44 0.04
N SER A 117 31.26 -26.31 -0.67
CA SER A 117 32.42 -25.91 -1.48
C SER A 117 33.66 -25.55 -0.64
N LYS A 118 33.51 -25.24 0.65
CA LYS A 118 34.61 -24.88 1.57
C LYS A 118 35.13 -26.06 2.38
N GLN A 119 34.49 -27.24 2.30
CA GLN A 119 35.05 -28.44 2.93
C GLN A 119 36.28 -28.92 2.15
N PRO A 120 37.43 -29.18 2.82
CA PRO A 120 38.60 -29.70 2.14
C PRO A 120 38.27 -31.08 1.59
N ALA A 121 38.62 -31.33 0.33
CA ALA A 121 38.45 -32.62 -0.32
C ALA A 121 39.18 -33.70 0.49
N SER A 122 38.44 -34.42 1.33
CA SER A 122 38.93 -35.64 1.94
C SER A 122 38.99 -36.69 0.83
N SER A 123 40.21 -36.95 0.37
CA SER A 123 40.54 -38.01 -0.55
C SER A 123 40.00 -39.35 -0.05
N LYS A 124 38.95 -39.86 -0.72
CA LYS A 124 38.82 -41.27 -1.10
C LYS A 124 37.70 -41.47 -2.12
N ASN A 125 38.15 -41.69 -3.36
CA ASN A 125 37.55 -42.39 -4.50
C ASN A 125 36.06 -42.22 -4.83
N GLY A 126 35.82 -41.68 -6.02
CA GLY A 126 34.59 -41.89 -6.79
C GLY A 126 34.14 -40.61 -7.49
N SER A 127 34.49 -40.45 -8.77
CA SER A 127 33.99 -39.35 -9.60
C SER A 127 32.47 -39.46 -9.76
N VAL A 128 31.72 -38.65 -9.02
CA VAL A 128 30.31 -38.39 -9.32
C VAL A 128 30.26 -37.06 -10.08
N VAL A 129 30.17 -37.17 -11.41
CA VAL A 129 29.81 -36.03 -12.26
C VAL A 129 28.34 -35.72 -12.00
N VAL A 130 28.06 -34.70 -11.19
CA VAL A 130 26.72 -34.15 -11.05
C VAL A 130 26.52 -33.17 -12.19
N THR A 131 25.91 -33.64 -13.28
CA THR A 131 25.31 -32.75 -14.28
C THR A 131 24.18 -31.98 -13.62
N ILE A 132 24.36 -30.67 -13.47
CA ILE A 132 23.32 -29.75 -12.99
C ILE A 132 22.32 -29.59 -14.13
N ASP A 133 21.23 -30.35 -14.07
CA ASP A 133 20.10 -30.17 -14.97
C ASP A 133 19.12 -29.17 -14.33
N ASN A 134 19.04 -27.98 -14.93
CA ASN A 134 18.38 -26.79 -14.37
C ASN A 134 16.84 -26.88 -14.31
N ASN A 135 16.25 -27.96 -14.83
CA ASN A 135 14.80 -28.08 -15.00
C ASN A 135 14.07 -28.94 -13.94
N GLN A 136 14.77 -29.60 -13.02
CA GLN A 136 14.13 -30.39 -11.95
C GLN A 136 14.14 -29.73 -10.55
N PHE A 137 14.68 -28.51 -10.44
CA PHE A 137 14.79 -27.81 -9.15
C PHE A 137 13.45 -27.23 -8.64
N GLY A 138 12.42 -27.16 -9.48
CA GLY A 138 11.16 -26.48 -9.18
C GLY A 138 10.22 -27.22 -8.21
N GLU A 139 10.19 -28.55 -8.22
CA GLU A 139 9.14 -29.31 -7.49
C GLU A 139 9.64 -29.93 -6.18
N ASN A 140 10.93 -30.29 -6.06
CA ASN A 140 11.47 -30.96 -4.87
C ASN A 140 11.96 -30.00 -3.76
N LEU A 141 12.05 -28.69 -4.02
CA LEU A 141 12.48 -27.70 -3.02
C LEU A 141 11.44 -27.46 -1.92
N LEU A 142 10.17 -27.77 -2.13
CA LEU A 142 9.11 -27.52 -1.14
C LEU A 142 9.02 -28.56 -0.02
N GLY A 143 9.68 -29.72 -0.14
CA GLY A 143 9.56 -30.81 0.83
C GLY A 143 10.22 -30.56 2.19
N ASN A 144 11.36 -29.85 2.22
CA ASN A 144 12.13 -29.57 3.45
C ASN A 144 12.08 -28.10 3.91
N ASN A 145 11.64 -27.18 3.05
CA ASN A 145 11.57 -25.74 3.33
C ASN A 145 10.49 -25.26 4.33
N PRO A 146 9.29 -25.88 4.45
CA PRO A 146 8.25 -25.33 5.33
C PRO A 146 8.63 -25.45 6.82
N MET A 147 9.41 -26.47 7.19
CA MET A 147 9.93 -26.65 8.54
C MET A 147 10.95 -25.56 8.90
N ASN A 148 11.88 -25.24 7.99
CA ASN A 148 12.88 -24.19 8.22
C ASN A 148 12.26 -22.79 8.28
N TRP A 149 11.32 -22.49 7.38
CA TRP A 149 10.57 -21.24 7.44
C TRP A 149 9.80 -21.11 8.75
N THR A 150 9.08 -22.16 9.14
CA THR A 150 8.32 -22.18 10.40
C THR A 150 9.23 -21.93 11.58
N LYS A 151 10.39 -22.60 11.66
CA LYS A 151 11.36 -22.40 12.73
C LYS A 151 11.84 -20.94 12.77
N MET A 152 12.31 -20.40 11.64
CA MET A 152 12.79 -19.02 11.54
C MET A 152 11.70 -18.01 11.94
N VAL A 153 10.44 -18.22 11.51
CA VAL A 153 9.34 -17.34 11.88
C VAL A 153 9.03 -17.41 13.36
N MET A 154 9.00 -18.61 13.93
CA MET A 154 8.67 -18.80 15.34
C MET A 154 9.75 -18.24 16.28
N GLU A 155 11.01 -18.16 15.85
CA GLU A 155 12.08 -17.47 16.58
C GLU A 155 11.84 -15.94 16.68
N MET A 156 11.01 -15.36 15.80
CA MET A 156 10.60 -13.94 15.89
C MET A 156 9.49 -13.68 16.92
N TYR A 157 8.93 -14.73 17.52
CA TYR A 157 7.90 -14.65 18.56
C TYR A 157 8.47 -15.00 19.94
N PRO A 158 7.83 -14.57 21.04
CA PRO A 158 8.22 -14.98 22.38
C PRO A 158 8.22 -16.52 22.54
N PRO A 159 9.17 -17.08 23.32
CA PRO A 159 9.18 -18.52 23.61
C PRO A 159 7.83 -19.01 24.18
N GLY A 160 7.43 -20.23 23.81
CA GLY A 160 6.14 -20.80 24.22
C GLY A 160 4.94 -20.37 23.37
N THR A 161 5.14 -19.51 22.37
CA THR A 161 4.11 -19.16 21.40
C THR A 161 3.67 -20.38 20.57
N SER A 162 2.37 -20.65 20.51
CA SER A 162 1.82 -21.73 19.67
C SER A 162 1.87 -21.36 18.18
N VAL A 163 2.44 -22.26 17.36
CA VAL A 163 2.50 -22.12 15.89
C VAL A 163 1.11 -21.88 15.29
N ARG A 164 0.11 -22.61 15.78
CA ARG A 164 -1.27 -22.55 15.30
C ARG A 164 -1.87 -21.14 15.40
N THR A 165 -1.42 -20.32 16.34
CA THR A 165 -1.90 -18.94 16.53
C THR A 165 -1.57 -18.05 15.33
N TYR A 166 -0.44 -18.30 14.67
CA TYR A 166 0.08 -17.48 13.57
C TYR A 166 0.06 -18.21 12.23
N THR A 167 -0.49 -19.42 12.17
CA THR A 167 -0.74 -20.12 10.90
C THR A 167 -1.95 -19.50 10.19
N CYS A 168 -1.77 -19.07 8.95
CA CYS A 168 -2.87 -18.71 8.08
C CYS A 168 -3.60 -19.96 7.61
N SER A 169 -4.90 -20.07 7.87
CA SER A 169 -5.73 -21.20 7.44
C SER A 169 -5.93 -21.28 5.93
N TYR A 170 -5.84 -20.16 5.21
CA TYR A 170 -6.04 -20.10 3.76
C TYR A 170 -4.76 -20.47 3.00
N CYS A 171 -3.64 -19.84 3.37
CA CYS A 171 -2.36 -20.05 2.70
C CYS A 171 -1.54 -21.22 3.29
N SER A 172 -1.98 -21.81 4.40
CA SER A 172 -1.25 -22.87 5.14
C SER A 172 0.21 -22.51 5.46
N VAL A 173 0.45 -21.23 5.78
CA VAL A 173 1.78 -20.69 6.08
C VAL A 173 1.80 -20.05 7.48
N VAL A 174 2.90 -20.22 8.20
CA VAL A 174 3.15 -19.47 9.44
C VAL A 174 3.51 -18.03 9.08
N GLN A 175 2.66 -17.09 9.52
CA GLN A 175 2.79 -15.68 9.24
C GLN A 175 3.89 -15.08 10.12
N PRO A 176 4.84 -14.34 9.54
CA PRO A 176 5.77 -13.53 10.33
C PRO A 176 5.04 -12.37 11.03
N PRO A 177 5.67 -11.71 12.02
CA PRO A 177 5.09 -10.55 12.67
C PRO A 177 4.60 -9.51 11.65
N ARG A 178 3.48 -8.85 11.96
CA ARG A 178 2.84 -7.82 11.12
C ARG A 178 2.31 -8.31 9.76
N ALA A 179 2.43 -9.59 9.41
CA ALA A 179 1.85 -10.14 8.19
C ALA A 179 0.37 -10.50 8.38
N LYS A 180 -0.42 -10.38 7.30
CA LYS A 180 -1.84 -10.76 7.30
C LYS A 180 -2.29 -11.26 5.93
N HIS A 181 -3.23 -12.21 5.94
CA HIS A 181 -3.93 -12.65 4.73
C HIS A 181 -4.96 -11.61 4.29
N CYS A 182 -4.84 -11.14 3.05
CA CYS A 182 -5.83 -10.32 2.38
C CYS A 182 -6.75 -11.22 1.54
N HIS A 183 -8.07 -11.10 1.75
CA HIS A 183 -9.05 -11.89 1.01
C HIS A 183 -9.22 -11.43 -0.44
N ASP A 184 -9.09 -10.12 -0.72
CA ASP A 184 -9.14 -9.60 -2.09
C ASP A 184 -7.99 -10.10 -2.97
N CYS A 185 -6.79 -10.24 -2.38
CA CYS A 185 -5.61 -10.75 -3.08
C CYS A 185 -5.38 -12.26 -2.92
N ASP A 186 -6.14 -12.92 -2.05
CA ASP A 186 -5.98 -14.32 -1.62
C ASP A 186 -4.55 -14.72 -1.24
N ARG A 187 -3.82 -13.79 -0.61
CA ARG A 187 -2.39 -13.95 -0.29
C ARG A 187 -2.05 -13.30 1.05
N CYS A 188 -1.07 -13.89 1.74
CA CYS A 188 -0.46 -13.25 2.91
C CYS A 188 0.53 -12.17 2.48
N VAL A 189 0.36 -10.97 3.03
CA VAL A 189 1.18 -9.78 2.76
C VAL A 189 2.01 -9.44 4.00
N LEU A 190 3.29 -9.17 3.81
CA LEU A 190 4.21 -8.71 4.85
C LEU A 190 3.87 -7.26 5.26
N GLN A 191 3.98 -6.98 6.56
CA GLN A 191 3.67 -5.66 7.14
C GLN A 191 2.39 -5.08 6.55
N PHE A 192 1.30 -5.87 6.59
CA PHE A 192 0.06 -5.54 5.91
C PHE A 192 -0.54 -4.24 6.46
N ASP A 193 -0.83 -3.30 5.56
CA ASP A 193 -1.50 -2.06 5.89
C ASP A 193 -2.99 -2.13 5.57
N HIS A 194 -3.33 -2.23 4.28
CA HIS A 194 -4.70 -2.39 3.81
C HIS A 194 -4.72 -2.91 2.37
N HIS A 195 -5.90 -3.32 1.89
CA HIS A 195 -6.13 -3.51 0.46
C HIS A 195 -6.65 -2.21 -0.14
N CYS A 196 -5.89 -1.59 -1.05
CA CYS A 196 -6.28 -0.33 -1.66
C CYS A 196 -7.12 -0.58 -2.91
N VAL A 197 -8.40 -0.23 -2.84
CA VAL A 197 -9.34 -0.35 -3.97
C VAL A 197 -8.90 0.51 -5.16
N TRP A 198 -8.38 1.71 -4.90
CA TRP A 198 -7.97 2.70 -5.92
C TRP A 198 -6.73 2.27 -6.72
N LEU A 199 -5.81 1.56 -6.07
CA LEU A 199 -4.62 1.02 -6.71
C LEU A 199 -4.82 -0.42 -7.20
N GLY A 200 -5.89 -1.09 -6.77
CA GLY A 200 -6.17 -2.48 -7.12
C GLY A 200 -5.14 -3.46 -6.57
N THR A 201 -4.43 -3.10 -5.50
CA THR A 201 -3.37 -3.91 -4.88
C THR A 201 -3.33 -3.69 -3.37
N CYS A 202 -2.73 -4.61 -2.64
CA CYS A 202 -2.43 -4.40 -1.24
C CYS A 202 -1.37 -3.32 -1.05
N ILE A 203 -1.44 -2.61 0.07
CA ILE A 203 -0.36 -1.81 0.62
C ILE A 203 0.29 -2.62 1.75
N GLY A 204 1.59 -2.83 1.64
CA GLY A 204 2.38 -3.60 2.58
C GLY A 204 3.84 -3.21 2.52
N GLN A 205 4.71 -4.02 3.13
CA GLN A 205 6.14 -3.74 3.27
C GLN A 205 6.81 -3.28 1.96
N GLY A 206 6.41 -3.87 0.84
CA GLY A 206 7.06 -3.63 -0.45
C GLY A 206 6.68 -2.36 -1.19
N ASN A 207 5.58 -1.73 -0.83
CA ASN A 207 5.07 -0.56 -1.56
C ASN A 207 4.50 0.55 -0.67
N HIS A 208 4.53 0.41 0.65
CA HIS A 208 3.98 1.42 1.57
C HIS A 208 4.62 2.81 1.39
N CYS A 209 5.94 2.87 1.20
CA CYS A 209 6.63 4.14 0.92
C CYS A 209 6.17 4.78 -0.40
N ARG A 210 6.04 3.97 -1.46
CA ARG A 210 5.56 4.44 -2.76
C ARG A 210 4.13 4.97 -2.67
N PHE A 211 3.28 4.31 -1.89
CA PHE A 211 1.92 4.75 -1.62
C PHE A 211 1.87 6.10 -0.91
N TRP A 212 2.74 6.33 0.09
CA TRP A 212 2.81 7.63 0.77
C TRP A 212 3.25 8.75 -0.19
N TRP A 213 4.29 8.52 -1.01
CA TRP A 213 4.73 9.48 -2.04
C TRP A 213 3.64 9.76 -3.07
N TYR A 214 2.92 8.73 -3.50
CA TYR A 214 1.77 8.89 -4.39
C TYR A 214 0.71 9.83 -3.79
N ILE A 215 0.31 9.63 -2.53
CA ILE A 215 -0.68 10.52 -1.88
C ILE A 215 -0.14 11.95 -1.77
N LEU A 216 1.15 12.11 -1.45
CA LEU A 216 1.77 13.44 -1.35
C LEU A 216 1.74 14.17 -2.71
N GLU A 217 2.16 13.51 -3.77
CA GLU A 217 2.17 14.05 -5.13
C GLU A 217 0.75 14.38 -5.63
N GLU A 218 -0.21 13.47 -5.39
CA GLU A 218 -1.63 13.68 -5.71
C GLU A 218 -2.22 14.88 -4.95
N THR A 219 -1.86 15.03 -3.67
CA THR A 219 -2.29 16.16 -2.85
C THR A 219 -1.70 17.47 -3.38
N ALA A 220 -0.40 17.49 -3.70
CA ALA A 220 0.27 18.67 -4.26
C ALA A 220 -0.32 19.07 -5.62
N LEU A 221 -0.58 18.09 -6.49
CA LEU A 221 -1.22 18.30 -7.79
C LEU A 221 -2.63 18.87 -7.63
N SER A 222 -3.41 18.31 -6.72
CA SER A 222 -4.78 18.78 -6.42
C SER A 222 -4.79 20.22 -5.90
N ILE A 223 -3.86 20.58 -5.00
CA ILE A 223 -3.72 21.96 -4.50
C ILE A 223 -3.38 22.92 -5.65
N TRP A 224 -2.38 22.59 -6.47
CA TRP A 224 -1.97 23.44 -7.59
C TRP A 224 -3.13 23.62 -8.58
N THR A 225 -3.80 22.54 -8.95
CA THR A 225 -4.97 22.56 -9.84
C THR A 225 -6.10 23.43 -9.26
N GLY A 226 -6.37 23.34 -7.95
CA GLY A 226 -7.34 24.19 -7.26
C GLY A 226 -6.98 25.68 -7.32
N VAL A 227 -5.69 26.02 -7.14
CA VAL A 227 -5.21 27.40 -7.30
C VAL A 227 -5.43 27.92 -8.73
N LEU A 228 -5.24 27.08 -9.76
CA LEU A 228 -5.51 27.46 -11.14
C LEU A 228 -7.01 27.72 -11.38
N TYR A 229 -7.89 26.85 -10.88
CA TYR A 229 -9.34 27.05 -10.96
C TYR A 229 -9.80 28.35 -10.28
N ILE A 230 -9.27 28.65 -9.09
CA ILE A 230 -9.60 29.88 -8.36
C ILE A 230 -9.14 31.11 -9.16
N LYS A 231 -7.92 31.09 -9.72
CA LYS A 231 -7.40 32.19 -10.55
C LYS A 231 -8.22 32.41 -11.81
N TYR A 232 -8.67 31.35 -12.47
CA TYR A 232 -9.56 31.44 -13.61
C TYR A 232 -10.87 32.16 -13.24
N LEU A 233 -11.55 31.69 -12.19
CA LEU A 233 -12.82 32.26 -11.74
C LEU A 233 -12.70 33.73 -11.32
N GLN A 234 -11.57 34.13 -10.73
CA GLN A 234 -11.31 35.53 -10.35
C GLN A 234 -11.12 36.46 -11.55
N THR A 235 -10.61 35.95 -12.67
CA THR A 235 -10.27 36.75 -13.86
C THR A 235 -11.39 36.80 -14.89
N HIS A 236 -12.30 35.83 -14.89
CA HIS A 236 -13.28 35.61 -15.95
C HIS A 236 -14.75 35.80 -15.53
N ILE A 237 -15.00 36.34 -14.33
CA ILE A 237 -16.32 36.38 -13.64
C ILE A 237 -17.47 37.07 -14.40
N GLU A 238 -17.21 37.64 -15.58
CA GLU A 238 -18.16 38.41 -16.39
C GLU A 238 -18.34 37.90 -17.84
N LYS A 239 -17.59 36.87 -18.28
CA LYS A 239 -17.52 36.51 -19.72
C LYS A 239 -18.48 35.40 -20.15
N ALA A 240 -18.70 34.34 -19.35
CA ALA A 240 -19.52 33.20 -19.78
C ALA A 240 -20.07 32.34 -18.62
N TRP A 241 -21.34 32.57 -18.26
CA TRP A 241 -21.98 31.93 -17.09
C TRP A 241 -21.94 30.39 -17.07
N LEU A 242 -22.07 29.72 -18.22
CA LEU A 242 -22.03 28.25 -18.30
C LEU A 242 -20.64 27.69 -17.96
N VAL A 243 -19.58 28.36 -18.42
CA VAL A 243 -18.21 27.92 -18.15
C VAL A 243 -17.92 28.09 -16.66
N ASP A 244 -18.31 29.23 -16.08
CA ASP A 244 -18.12 29.49 -14.65
C ASP A 244 -18.84 28.45 -13.79
N VAL A 245 -20.07 28.08 -14.16
CA VAL A 245 -20.82 27.00 -13.47
C VAL A 245 -20.07 25.66 -13.55
N ILE A 246 -19.56 25.28 -14.72
CA ILE A 246 -18.78 24.04 -14.88
C ILE A 246 -17.50 24.09 -14.02
N MET A 247 -16.78 25.21 -14.04
CA MET A 247 -15.55 25.40 -13.26
C MET A 247 -15.82 25.35 -11.75
N ILE A 248 -16.93 25.93 -11.28
CA ILE A 248 -17.37 25.85 -9.88
C ILE A 248 -17.70 24.39 -9.49
N ILE A 249 -18.38 23.64 -10.36
CA ILE A 249 -18.68 22.22 -10.12
C ILE A 249 -17.39 21.41 -10.01
N LEU A 250 -16.46 21.58 -10.96
CA LEU A 250 -15.16 20.90 -10.94
C LEU A 250 -14.36 21.28 -9.69
N LEU A 251 -14.27 22.57 -9.35
CA LEU A 251 -13.61 23.04 -8.14
C LEU A 251 -14.24 22.47 -6.86
N SER A 252 -15.56 22.32 -6.82
CA SER A 252 -16.27 21.74 -5.68
C SER A 252 -15.93 20.25 -5.51
N ILE A 253 -15.93 19.48 -6.61
CA ILE A 253 -15.53 18.07 -6.61
C ILE A 253 -14.06 17.93 -6.18
N LEU A 254 -13.17 18.76 -6.74
CA LEU A 254 -11.75 18.78 -6.40
C LEU A 254 -11.53 19.14 -4.93
N SER A 255 -12.29 20.08 -4.38
CA SER A 255 -12.19 20.50 -2.97
C SER A 255 -12.59 19.36 -2.02
N ILE A 256 -13.66 18.63 -2.34
CA ILE A 256 -14.07 17.45 -1.58
C ILE A 256 -12.97 16.39 -1.64
N ALA A 257 -12.45 16.08 -2.83
CA ALA A 257 -11.34 15.13 -3.01
C ALA A 257 -10.09 15.55 -2.23
N LEU A 258 -9.74 16.84 -2.25
CA LEU A 258 -8.60 17.40 -1.54
C LEU A 258 -8.73 17.25 -0.02
N ILE A 259 -9.93 17.43 0.56
CA ILE A 259 -10.15 17.19 1.99
C ILE A 259 -9.84 15.74 2.34
N PHE A 260 -10.34 14.77 1.56
CA PHE A 260 -10.04 13.36 1.78
C PHE A 260 -8.55 13.04 1.62
N LEU A 261 -7.89 13.59 0.59
CA LEU A 261 -6.46 13.41 0.36
C LEU A 261 -5.61 13.97 1.50
N LEU A 262 -5.93 15.17 1.99
CA LEU A 262 -5.22 15.78 3.13
C LEU A 262 -5.38 14.95 4.41
N LEU A 263 -6.59 14.50 4.72
CA LEU A 263 -6.82 13.63 5.87
C LEU A 263 -6.07 12.30 5.74
N LEU A 264 -6.06 11.71 4.55
CA LEU A 264 -5.33 10.48 4.26
C LEU A 264 -3.81 10.67 4.39
N LEU A 265 -3.27 11.78 3.86
CA LEU A 265 -1.87 12.13 3.96
C LEU A 265 -1.43 12.33 5.42
N LEU A 266 -2.22 13.08 6.20
CA LEU A 266 -1.94 13.30 7.62
C LEU A 266 -2.00 11.98 8.40
N PHE A 267 -3.00 11.16 8.13
CA PHE A 267 -3.15 9.85 8.77
C PHE A 267 -1.97 8.91 8.48
N HIS A 268 -1.60 8.73 7.20
CA HIS A 268 -0.45 7.88 6.87
C HIS A 268 0.88 8.48 7.33
N SER A 269 1.02 9.80 7.36
CA SER A 269 2.20 10.45 7.96
C SER A 269 2.31 10.14 9.45
N TYR A 270 1.20 10.16 10.20
CA TYR A 270 1.15 9.72 11.60
C TYR A 270 1.57 8.25 11.77
N LEU A 271 1.06 7.36 10.91
CA LEU A 271 1.43 5.94 10.92
C LEU A 271 2.93 5.73 10.66
N VAL A 272 3.51 6.45 9.70
CA VAL A 272 4.93 6.39 9.37
C VAL A 272 5.78 6.85 10.55
N VAL A 273 5.50 8.02 11.15
CA VAL A 273 6.31 8.54 12.26
C VAL A 273 6.18 7.69 13.53
N THR A 274 5.11 6.90 13.68
CA THR A 274 4.92 5.95 14.79
C THR A 274 5.28 4.50 14.46
N ASN A 275 5.73 4.22 13.22
CA ASN A 275 6.01 2.87 12.67
C ASN A 275 4.87 1.88 12.91
N GLN A 276 3.65 2.26 12.53
CA GLN A 276 2.47 1.41 12.58
C GLN A 276 1.87 1.25 11.19
N THR A 277 1.08 0.20 11.01
CA THR A 277 0.18 0.08 9.86
C THR A 277 -1.26 0.44 10.25
N THR A 278 -2.08 0.78 9.26
CA THR A 278 -3.53 0.99 9.42
C THR A 278 -4.17 -0.23 10.08
N TYR A 279 -3.78 -1.45 9.68
CA TYR A 279 -4.25 -2.69 10.27
C TYR A 279 -3.89 -2.79 11.76
N GLU A 280 -2.65 -2.46 12.13
CA GLU A 280 -2.20 -2.50 13.52
C GLU A 280 -2.97 -1.54 14.42
N LEU A 281 -3.22 -0.32 13.93
CA LEU A 281 -3.98 0.69 14.65
C LEU A 281 -5.46 0.30 14.78
N VAL A 282 -6.13 -0.04 13.67
CA VAL A 282 -7.58 -0.30 13.63
C VAL A 282 -7.95 -1.65 14.25
N ARG A 283 -7.11 -2.67 14.09
CA ARG A 283 -7.38 -4.04 14.57
C ARG A 283 -6.55 -4.42 15.79
N ARG A 284 -5.98 -3.44 16.49
CA ARG A 284 -5.13 -3.63 17.69
C ARG A 284 -5.60 -4.73 18.64
N ARG A 285 -6.87 -4.70 19.06
CA ARG A 285 -7.44 -5.68 20.02
C ARG A 285 -7.50 -7.13 19.48
N ARG A 286 -7.52 -7.31 18.15
CA ARG A 286 -7.55 -8.63 17.51
C ARG A 286 -6.16 -9.22 17.31
N ILE A 287 -5.11 -8.39 17.29
CA ILE A 287 -3.73 -8.82 17.07
C ILE A 287 -3.15 -9.34 18.40
N PRO A 288 -2.73 -10.61 18.51
CA PRO A 288 -2.34 -11.21 19.79
C PRO A 288 -1.22 -10.45 20.53
N TYR A 289 -0.16 -10.06 19.82
CA TYR A 289 0.97 -9.34 20.42
C TYR A 289 0.67 -7.86 20.76
N MET A 290 -0.41 -7.29 20.23
CA MET A 290 -0.81 -5.90 20.50
C MET A 290 -1.89 -5.79 21.58
N ARG A 291 -2.70 -6.84 21.79
CA ARG A 291 -3.90 -6.81 22.64
C ARG A 291 -3.60 -6.41 24.08
N ALA A 292 -2.45 -6.84 24.61
CA ALA A 292 -2.04 -6.56 25.99
C ALA A 292 -1.28 -5.24 26.16
N LEU A 293 -0.94 -4.53 25.08
CA LEU A 293 -0.13 -3.32 25.15
C LEU A 293 -1.00 -2.07 25.40
N PRO A 294 -0.61 -1.17 26.31
CA PRO A 294 -1.28 0.12 26.51
C PRO A 294 -1.31 0.95 25.22
N GLU A 295 -2.36 1.76 25.02
CA GLU A 295 -2.60 2.47 23.74
C GLU A 295 -1.46 3.38 23.27
N ARG A 296 -0.69 3.95 24.20
CA ARG A 296 0.42 4.87 23.93
C ARG A 296 1.77 4.16 23.69
N VAL A 297 1.80 2.83 23.71
CA VAL A 297 3.02 2.06 23.42
C VAL A 297 3.06 1.69 21.94
N TYR A 298 4.16 2.05 21.29
CA TYR A 298 4.41 1.84 19.86
C TYR A 298 5.55 0.82 19.67
N PRO A 299 5.25 -0.49 19.66
CA PRO A 299 6.27 -1.54 19.75
C PRO A 299 7.37 -1.45 18.69
N PHE A 300 7.05 -1.11 17.45
CA PHE A 300 8.04 -1.03 16.36
C PHE A 300 8.66 0.36 16.17
N SER A 301 8.21 1.39 16.90
CA SER A 301 8.76 2.74 16.76
C SER A 301 10.21 2.82 17.23
N LYS A 302 11.09 3.40 16.41
CA LYS A 302 12.52 3.63 16.70
C LYS A 302 12.86 5.11 16.89
N GLY A 303 11.85 5.96 17.03
CA GLY A 303 11.97 7.42 16.98
C GLY A 303 11.51 7.98 15.62
N ALA A 304 10.97 9.20 15.62
CA ALA A 304 10.31 9.75 14.44
C ALA A 304 11.26 9.88 13.22
N CYS A 305 12.48 10.36 13.43
CA CYS A 305 13.47 10.53 12.37
C CYS A 305 13.95 9.17 11.85
N ARG A 306 14.23 8.22 12.75
CA ARG A 306 14.66 6.87 12.40
C ARG A 306 13.57 6.10 11.68
N ASN A 307 12.30 6.27 12.07
CA ASN A 307 11.16 5.69 11.38
C ASN A 307 11.03 6.24 9.95
N LEU A 308 11.11 7.56 9.77
CA LEU A 308 11.08 8.20 8.45
C LEU A 308 12.25 7.73 7.56
N TYR A 309 13.47 7.70 8.10
CA TYR A 309 14.63 7.19 7.37
C TYR A 309 14.45 5.72 6.96
N ASN A 310 13.98 4.87 7.87
CA ASN A 310 13.75 3.45 7.57
C ASN A 310 12.63 3.25 6.55
N PHE A 311 11.62 4.11 6.57
CA PHE A 311 10.48 4.04 5.65
C PHE A 311 10.85 4.48 4.23
N CYS A 312 11.58 5.60 4.08
CA CYS A 312 11.89 6.18 2.76
C CYS A 312 13.26 5.79 2.19
N CYS A 313 14.27 5.62 3.04
CA CYS A 313 15.68 5.67 2.63
C CYS A 313 16.46 4.39 2.94
N ALA A 314 16.03 3.57 3.89
CA ALA A 314 16.75 2.35 4.22
C ALA A 314 16.71 1.38 3.03
N ARG A 315 17.89 1.07 2.48
CA ARG A 315 18.10 -0.06 1.56
C ARG A 315 18.07 -1.38 2.34
N THR A 316 16.96 -1.66 2.99
CA THR A 316 16.69 -2.97 3.58
C THR A 316 16.16 -3.88 2.49
N SER A 317 16.51 -5.16 2.54
CA SER A 317 15.87 -6.17 1.68
C SER A 317 14.35 -6.05 1.81
N LEU A 318 13.63 -6.19 0.69
CA LEU A 318 12.16 -6.20 0.65
C LEU A 318 11.56 -7.18 1.67
N TYR A 319 12.30 -8.24 1.98
CA TYR A 319 11.90 -9.34 2.84
C TYR A 319 12.59 -9.31 4.22
N ALA A 320 13.18 -8.18 4.60
CA ALA A 320 13.71 -7.99 5.95
C ALA A 320 12.56 -7.90 6.95
N MET A 321 12.29 -8.99 7.67
CA MET A 321 11.24 -9.07 8.68
C MET A 321 11.76 -8.59 10.04
N GLU A 322 10.92 -7.90 10.80
CA GLU A 322 11.24 -7.40 12.13
C GLU A 322 10.69 -8.32 13.22
N GLN A 323 11.54 -8.70 14.16
CA GLN A 323 11.16 -9.50 15.32
C GLN A 323 10.25 -8.72 16.28
N LEU A 324 9.40 -9.42 17.03
CA LEU A 324 8.63 -8.77 18.09
C LEU A 324 9.56 -8.25 19.19
N PRO A 325 9.39 -6.99 19.65
CA PRO A 325 10.15 -6.48 20.77
C PRO A 325 9.96 -7.34 22.02
N ASN A 326 11.03 -7.51 22.78
CA ASN A 326 10.96 -8.28 24.03
C ASN A 326 10.26 -7.46 25.14
N ALA A 327 9.94 -8.12 26.26
CA ALA A 327 9.21 -7.50 27.36
C ALA A 327 9.95 -6.27 27.95
N LEU A 328 11.28 -6.32 28.04
CA LEU A 328 12.11 -5.22 28.55
C LEU A 328 12.07 -4.00 27.61
N GLU A 329 12.15 -4.22 26.29
CA GLU A 329 12.04 -3.15 25.30
C GLU A 329 10.65 -2.50 25.33
N LEU A 330 9.60 -3.30 25.49
CA LEU A 330 8.23 -2.80 25.63
C LEU A 330 8.04 -1.97 26.90
N GLU A 331 8.62 -2.41 28.01
CA GLU A 331 8.63 -1.67 29.28
C GLU A 331 9.36 -0.34 29.11
N GLN A 332 10.54 -0.32 28.50
CA GLN A 332 11.29 0.91 28.21
C GLN A 332 10.52 1.89 27.31
N LYS A 333 9.73 1.37 26.36
CA LYS A 333 8.85 2.18 25.50
C LYS A 333 7.58 2.66 26.18
N SER A 334 7.20 2.07 27.32
CA SER A 334 6.07 2.51 28.12
C SER A 334 6.39 3.70 29.04
N VAL A 335 7.69 3.94 29.29
CA VAL A 335 8.15 5.07 30.10
C VAL A 335 7.83 6.40 29.40
N PRO A 336 7.16 7.36 30.08
CA PRO A 336 6.88 8.67 29.51
C PRO A 336 8.15 9.40 29.09
N TYR A 337 8.07 10.12 27.97
CA TYR A 337 9.17 11.00 27.53
C TYR A 337 9.34 12.18 28.49
N THR A 338 10.60 12.49 28.78
CA THR A 338 11.03 13.65 29.55
C THR A 338 11.68 14.69 28.64
N CYS A 339 11.82 15.94 29.11
CA CYS A 339 12.56 16.97 28.35
C CYS A 339 14.01 16.55 28.04
N PHE A 340 14.60 15.71 28.89
CA PHE A 340 15.95 15.18 28.70
C PHE A 340 16.03 14.16 27.54
N ASP A 341 14.95 13.45 27.27
CA ASP A 341 14.86 12.50 26.14
C ASP A 341 14.86 13.21 24.79
N VAL A 342 14.30 14.43 24.73
CA VAL A 342 14.38 15.31 23.54
C VAL A 342 15.83 15.74 23.30
N MET A 343 16.54 16.16 24.35
CA MET A 343 17.96 16.56 24.24
C MET A 343 18.88 15.40 23.84
N LYS A 344 18.55 14.17 24.24
CA LYS A 344 19.29 12.95 23.87
C LYS A 344 18.86 12.35 22.53
N CYS A 345 17.94 12.99 21.80
CA CYS A 345 17.35 12.44 20.57
C CYS A 345 16.73 11.05 20.77
N ARG A 346 16.35 10.65 21.99
CA ARG A 346 15.67 9.37 22.24
C ARG A 346 14.31 9.31 21.54
N CYS A 347 13.73 10.48 21.26
CA CYS A 347 12.48 10.62 20.50
C CYS A 347 12.67 10.53 18.97
N CYS A 348 13.90 10.58 18.45
CA CYS A 348 14.22 10.79 17.03
C CYS A 348 14.92 9.60 16.39
#